data_AF-A0A3D5NDV7-F1
#
_entry.id   AF-A0A3D5NDV7-F1
#
_cell.length_a   1.000
_cell.length_b   1.000
_cell.length_c   1.000
_cell.angle_alpha   90.00
_cell.angle_beta   90.00
_cell.angle_gamma   90.00
#
_symmetry.space_group_name_H-M   'P 1'
#
loop_
_entity.id
_entity.type
_entity.pdbx_description
1 polymer ?
#
loop_
_entity_poly.entity_id
_entity_poly.type
_entity_poly.pdbx_seq_one_letter_code
_entity_poly.pdbx_strand_id
1 'polypeptide(L)'
;MARANFAQYRDFVRQTNPFDPLLERGEINGYSLGRKMVKGVDTGDLAIVIFVNRKIAARQLSLSHSIPNLLQHPAGSGGTIDFITDVQEASFSRRPLTTRQRPATSGISIGHVDITAGTLGGLMRDRRSNAVVILSNNHVLANSNDARPGDAILQPGVADGGHAPADVIANLTRFIPIDFSDNAQN
;
A
#
# COMPACT_ATOMS: atom_id res chain seq x y z
N MET A 1 2.64 11.45 29.30
CA MET A 1 3.24 10.86 28.09
C MET A 1 2.50 11.40 26.88
N ALA A 2 3.20 11.64 25.78
CA ALA A 2 2.60 12.24 24.58
C ALA A 2 2.18 11.13 23.59
N ARG A 3 0.98 11.24 23.03
CA ARG A 3 0.57 10.38 21.91
C ARG A 3 1.34 10.75 20.64
N ALA A 4 1.71 9.74 19.86
CA ALA A 4 2.31 9.93 18.55
C ALA A 4 1.41 10.76 17.61
N ASN A 5 2.02 11.69 16.89
CA ASN A 5 1.38 12.37 15.76
C ASN A 5 1.58 11.58 14.46
N PHE A 6 0.93 12.02 13.37
CA PHE A 6 1.00 11.32 12.08
C PHE A 6 2.43 11.12 11.55
N ALA A 7 3.31 12.13 11.67
CA ALA A 7 4.68 12.01 11.21
C ALA A 7 5.44 10.94 12.00
N GLN A 8 5.25 10.89 13.32
CA GLN A 8 5.86 9.88 14.18
C GLN A 8 5.35 8.47 13.85
N TYR A 9 4.05 8.29 13.60
CA TYR A 9 3.50 7.00 13.12
C TYR A 9 4.13 6.58 11.79
N ARG A 10 4.19 7.51 10.83
CA ARG A 10 4.77 7.26 9.50
C ARG A 10 6.24 6.87 9.60
N ASP A 11 7.00 7.55 10.44
CA ASP A 11 8.44 7.32 10.59
C ASP A 11 8.70 6.00 11.32
N PHE A 12 7.91 5.68 12.36
CA PHE A 12 7.95 4.40 13.06
C PHE A 12 7.80 3.21 12.11
N VAL A 13 6.77 3.21 11.24
CA VAL A 13 6.51 2.08 10.33
C VAL A 13 7.50 1.98 9.17
N ARG A 14 8.38 2.97 8.99
CA ARG A 14 9.42 2.99 7.93
C ARG A 14 10.80 2.60 8.44
N GLN A 15 10.97 2.52 9.75
CA GLN A 15 12.22 2.16 10.39
C GLN A 15 12.12 0.75 10.96
N THR A 16 13.28 0.15 11.26
CA THR A 16 13.32 -1.09 12.03
C THR A 16 12.60 -0.89 13.35
N ASN A 17 11.68 -1.79 13.66
CA ASN A 17 10.82 -1.66 14.82
C ASN A 17 10.50 -3.03 15.44
N PRO A 18 9.88 -3.07 16.64
CA PRO A 18 9.65 -4.32 17.37
C PRO A 18 8.75 -5.35 16.66
N PHE A 19 8.07 -4.98 15.56
CA PHE A 19 7.24 -5.90 14.79
C PHE A 19 8.02 -6.67 13.72
N ASP A 20 9.24 -6.25 13.35
CA ASP A 20 10.03 -6.95 12.32
C ASP A 20 10.35 -8.40 12.68
N PRO A 21 10.76 -8.73 13.93
CA PRO A 21 11.01 -10.13 14.28
C PRO A 21 9.73 -10.99 14.26
N LEU A 22 8.54 -10.40 14.51
CA LEU A 22 7.27 -11.11 14.42
C LEU A 22 6.91 -11.40 12.95
N LEU A 23 7.24 -10.47 12.05
CA LEU A 23 7.05 -10.63 10.62
C LEU A 23 7.99 -11.71 10.07
N GLU A 24 9.26 -11.68 10.45
CA GLU A 24 10.27 -12.68 10.06
C GLU A 24 9.91 -14.10 10.51
N ARG A 25 9.31 -14.24 11.70
CA ARG A 25 8.84 -15.52 12.23
C ARG A 25 7.46 -15.95 11.70
N GLY A 26 6.80 -15.10 10.90
CA GLY A 26 5.46 -15.38 10.37
C GLY A 26 4.35 -15.40 11.42
N GLU A 27 4.58 -14.79 12.59
CA GLU A 27 3.57 -14.63 13.65
C GLU A 27 2.51 -13.58 13.27
N ILE A 28 2.93 -12.59 12.48
CA ILE A 28 2.07 -11.59 11.87
C ILE A 28 2.23 -11.63 10.35
N ASN A 29 1.19 -11.20 9.63
CA ASN A 29 1.19 -11.11 8.17
C ASN A 29 1.83 -9.81 7.68
N GLY A 30 1.86 -8.77 8.51
CA GLY A 30 2.36 -7.45 8.19
C GLY A 30 1.82 -6.39 9.14
N TYR A 31 2.32 -5.16 9.03
CA TYR A 31 1.82 -4.03 9.80
C TYR A 31 1.83 -2.75 8.94
N SER A 32 1.00 -1.77 9.29
CA SER A 32 0.84 -0.52 8.54
C SER A 32 0.37 0.62 9.43
N LEU A 33 0.49 1.86 8.93
CA LEU A 33 -0.21 3.00 9.51
C LEU A 33 -1.67 2.99 9.03
N GLY A 34 -2.61 3.01 9.96
CA GLY A 34 -4.03 3.06 9.66
C GLY A 34 -4.83 3.74 10.76
N ARG A 35 -6.13 3.42 10.80
CA ARG A 35 -7.04 3.85 11.86
C ARG A 35 -7.45 2.67 12.72
N LYS A 36 -7.68 2.94 13.99
CA LYS A 36 -8.19 1.93 14.92
C LYS A 36 -9.63 1.59 14.58
N MET A 37 -9.91 0.30 14.48
CA MET A 37 -11.25 -0.23 14.22
C MET A 37 -11.77 -1.00 15.43
N VAL A 38 -12.96 -0.67 15.93
CA VAL A 38 -13.62 -1.42 17.01
C VAL A 38 -14.95 -1.92 16.50
N LYS A 39 -15.12 -3.25 16.45
CA LYS A 39 -16.34 -3.90 15.94
C LYS A 39 -16.75 -3.38 14.54
N GLY A 40 -15.77 -3.13 13.68
CA GLY A 40 -15.98 -2.62 12.32
C GLY A 40 -16.21 -1.10 12.23
N VAL A 41 -16.12 -0.37 13.33
CA VAL A 41 -16.30 1.09 13.38
C VAL A 41 -14.96 1.79 13.55
N ASP A 42 -14.68 2.79 12.73
CA ASP A 42 -13.52 3.67 12.85
C ASP A 42 -13.64 4.53 14.11
N THR A 43 -12.65 4.51 15.00
CA THR A 43 -12.65 5.32 16.24
C THR A 43 -12.14 6.74 16.03
N GLY A 44 -11.56 7.05 14.87
CA GLY A 44 -10.90 8.31 14.59
C GLY A 44 -9.44 8.37 15.04
N ASP A 45 -8.97 7.41 15.84
CA ASP A 45 -7.58 7.33 16.30
C ASP A 45 -6.67 6.75 15.21
N LEU A 46 -5.47 7.34 15.05
CA LEU A 46 -4.37 6.69 14.32
C LEU A 46 -3.89 5.47 15.11
N ALA A 47 -3.53 4.42 14.39
CA ALA A 47 -2.96 3.22 14.97
C ALA A 47 -1.89 2.62 14.04
N ILE A 48 -0.96 1.90 14.65
CA ILE A 48 -0.21 0.87 13.95
C ILE A 48 -1.15 -0.33 13.85
N VAL A 49 -1.59 -0.65 12.65
CA VAL A 49 -2.47 -1.79 12.38
C VAL A 49 -1.58 -3.00 12.12
N ILE A 50 -1.77 -4.07 12.89
CA ILE A 50 -1.02 -5.31 12.77
C ILE A 50 -1.96 -6.40 12.27
N PHE A 51 -1.60 -6.99 11.13
CA PHE A 51 -2.40 -8.01 10.48
C PHE A 51 -1.96 -9.40 10.94
N VAL A 52 -2.92 -10.23 11.34
CA VAL A 52 -2.69 -11.63 11.75
C VAL A 52 -3.65 -12.55 11.02
N ASN A 53 -3.32 -13.84 10.90
CA ASN A 53 -4.25 -14.81 10.33
C ASN A 53 -5.44 -15.06 11.26
N ARG A 54 -5.21 -15.05 12.58
CA ARG A 54 -6.24 -15.26 13.59
C ARG A 54 -5.86 -14.57 14.89
N LYS A 55 -6.83 -13.98 15.57
CA LYS A 55 -6.69 -13.44 16.91
C LYS A 55 -6.76 -14.57 17.93
N ILE A 56 -5.77 -14.60 18.80
CA ILE A 56 -5.72 -15.46 19.97
C ILE A 56 -6.04 -14.61 21.20
N ALA A 57 -6.82 -15.15 22.14
CA ALA A 57 -7.15 -14.41 23.36
C ALA A 57 -5.87 -14.14 24.16
N ALA A 58 -5.70 -12.93 24.70
CA ALA A 58 -4.47 -12.53 25.41
C ALA A 58 -4.07 -13.50 26.54
N ARG A 59 -5.04 -14.11 27.23
CA ARG A 59 -4.81 -15.13 28.28
C ARG A 59 -4.17 -16.43 27.78
N GLN A 60 -4.19 -16.67 26.47
CA GLN A 60 -3.60 -17.84 25.81
C GLN A 60 -2.27 -17.49 25.11
N LEU A 61 -1.82 -16.24 25.18
CA LEU A 61 -0.57 -15.78 24.62
C LEU A 61 0.43 -15.51 25.74
N SER A 62 1.69 -15.87 25.53
CA SER A 62 2.79 -15.35 26.34
C SER A 62 2.91 -13.84 26.10
N LEU A 63 3.45 -13.12 27.08
CA LEU A 63 3.72 -11.68 26.94
C LEU A 63 4.65 -11.38 25.75
N SER A 64 5.56 -12.30 25.42
CA SER A 64 6.48 -12.19 24.28
C SER A 64 5.79 -12.19 22.91
N HIS A 65 4.59 -12.78 22.80
CA HIS A 65 3.80 -12.84 21.57
C HIS A 65 2.57 -11.92 21.63
N SER A 66 2.37 -11.23 22.75
CA SER A 66 1.25 -10.31 22.92
C SER A 66 1.61 -8.95 22.32
N ILE A 67 0.75 -8.45 21.45
CA ILE A 67 0.84 -7.08 20.95
C ILE A 67 0.10 -6.17 21.93
N PRO A 68 0.79 -5.23 22.61
CA PRO A 68 0.14 -4.35 23.57
C PRO A 68 -0.73 -3.33 22.83
N ASN A 69 -1.92 -3.01 23.38
CA ASN A 69 -2.82 -1.99 22.83
C ASN A 69 -2.18 -0.59 22.74
N LEU A 70 -1.16 -0.36 23.56
CA LEU A 70 -0.35 0.85 23.59
C LEU A 70 1.12 0.44 23.58
N LEU A 71 1.84 0.78 22.52
CA LEU A 71 3.27 0.56 22.40
C LEU A 71 4.00 1.84 22.84
N GLN A 72 4.81 1.73 23.88
CA GLN A 72 5.70 2.80 24.30
C GLN A 72 7.01 2.68 23.53
N HIS A 73 7.41 3.76 22.86
CA HIS A 73 8.66 3.81 22.11
C HIS A 73 9.52 4.99 22.56
N PRO A 74 10.85 4.84 22.66
CA PRO A 74 11.75 5.96 22.93
C PRO A 74 11.56 7.09 21.92
N ALA A 75 11.52 8.33 22.41
CA ALA A 75 11.50 9.52 21.57
C ALA A 75 12.92 9.99 21.28
N GLY A 76 13.19 10.45 20.05
CA GLY A 76 14.48 11.05 19.69
C GLY A 76 14.83 12.31 20.51
N SER A 77 13.84 12.96 21.12
CA SER A 77 13.99 14.12 22.01
C SER A 77 14.22 13.78 23.49
N GLY A 78 14.32 12.48 23.83
CA GLY A 78 14.23 12.00 25.21
C GLY A 78 12.78 11.78 25.68
N GLY A 79 12.58 10.78 26.53
CA GLY A 79 11.25 10.33 27.00
C GLY A 79 10.62 9.23 26.14
N THR A 80 9.31 9.01 26.31
CA THR A 80 8.53 8.00 25.58
C THR A 80 7.38 8.63 24.81
N ILE A 81 7.10 8.08 23.63
CA ILE A 81 5.93 8.36 22.81
C ILE A 81 5.07 7.11 22.77
N ASP A 82 3.76 7.32 22.90
CA ASP A 82 2.78 6.25 22.88
C ASP A 82 2.15 6.09 21.49
N PHE A 83 2.22 4.86 20.96
CA PHE A 83 1.57 4.44 19.72
C PHE A 83 0.40 3.51 20.06
N ILE A 84 -0.79 3.82 19.56
CA ILE A 84 -1.92 2.89 19.61
C ILE A 84 -1.64 1.77 18.62
N THR A 85 -1.88 0.53 19.05
CA THR A 85 -1.91 -0.61 18.14
C THR A 85 -3.34 -1.08 17.90
N ASP A 86 -3.54 -1.71 16.76
CA ASP A 86 -4.79 -2.37 16.42
C ASP A 86 -4.51 -3.69 15.71
N VAL A 87 -4.75 -4.81 16.39
CA VAL A 87 -4.62 -6.13 15.78
C VAL A 87 -5.87 -6.39 14.94
N GLN A 88 -5.70 -6.74 13.68
CA GLN A 88 -6.80 -7.06 12.75
C GLN A 88 -6.54 -8.42 12.10
N GLU A 89 -7.59 -9.22 11.97
CA GLU A 89 -7.49 -10.46 11.20
C GLU A 89 -7.53 -10.11 9.71
N ALA A 90 -6.56 -10.61 8.96
CA ALA A 90 -6.53 -10.46 7.50
C ALA A 90 -5.93 -11.71 6.88
N SER A 91 -6.61 -12.24 5.87
CA SER A 91 -6.13 -13.38 5.09
C SER A 91 -5.65 -12.90 3.73
N PHE A 92 -4.41 -13.23 3.39
CA PHE A 92 -3.82 -12.89 2.10
C PHE A 92 -3.81 -14.13 1.22
N SER A 93 -4.39 -14.01 0.02
CA SER A 93 -4.36 -15.09 -0.97
C SER A 93 -3.85 -14.53 -2.28
N ARG A 94 -2.90 -15.22 -2.91
CA ARG A 94 -2.44 -14.85 -4.25
C ARG A 94 -3.58 -15.11 -5.22
N ARG A 95 -4.06 -14.06 -5.86
CA ARG A 95 -5.06 -14.12 -6.93
C ARG A 95 -4.41 -13.60 -8.22
N PRO A 96 -4.78 -14.14 -9.39
CA PRO A 96 -4.23 -13.66 -10.66
C PRO A 96 -4.62 -12.21 -10.94
N LEU A 97 -5.84 -11.78 -10.57
CA LEU A 97 -6.36 -10.41 -10.77
C LEU A 97 -6.23 -9.90 -12.22
N THR A 98 -6.30 -10.81 -13.18
CA THR A 98 -6.11 -10.58 -14.62
C THR A 98 -7.42 -10.39 -15.37
N THR A 99 -8.58 -10.65 -14.75
CA THR A 99 -9.87 -10.51 -15.43
C THR A 99 -10.27 -9.04 -15.56
N ARG A 100 -10.99 -8.72 -16.63
CA ARG A 100 -11.60 -7.41 -16.81
C ARG A 100 -12.59 -7.11 -15.67
N GLN A 101 -12.43 -5.95 -15.04
CA GLN A 101 -13.28 -5.50 -13.94
C GLN A 101 -13.68 -4.03 -14.11
N ARG A 102 -14.97 -3.72 -13.89
CA ARG A 102 -15.50 -2.36 -13.89
C ARG A 102 -16.48 -2.23 -12.71
N PRO A 103 -16.20 -1.40 -11.69
CA PRO A 103 -15.02 -0.55 -11.52
C PRO A 103 -13.72 -1.34 -11.29
N ALA A 104 -12.61 -0.79 -11.78
CA ALA A 104 -11.27 -1.34 -11.56
C ALA A 104 -10.79 -1.04 -10.14
N THR A 105 -10.55 -2.09 -9.35
CA THR A 105 -10.01 -1.98 -7.99
C THR A 105 -8.47 -1.91 -8.00
N SER A 106 -7.88 -1.24 -7.00
CA SER A 106 -6.43 -1.32 -6.77
C SER A 106 -5.95 -2.77 -6.69
N GLY A 107 -4.75 -3.02 -7.19
CA GLY A 107 -4.11 -4.33 -7.20
C GLY A 107 -4.39 -5.17 -8.45
N ILE A 108 -5.28 -4.76 -9.35
CA ILE A 108 -5.60 -5.54 -10.57
C ILE A 108 -4.67 -5.24 -11.74
N SER A 109 -4.64 -6.15 -12.70
CA SER A 109 -3.88 -6.03 -13.94
C SER A 109 -4.27 -4.77 -14.73
N ILE A 110 -3.25 -4.01 -15.15
CA ILE A 110 -3.35 -2.83 -16.00
C ILE A 110 -2.05 -2.67 -16.80
N GLY A 111 -2.05 -1.91 -17.90
CA GLY A 111 -0.79 -1.53 -18.55
C GLY A 111 -0.96 -0.61 -19.74
N HIS A 112 0.13 0.05 -20.12
CA HIS A 112 0.28 0.69 -21.42
C HIS A 112 0.11 -0.34 -22.55
N VAL A 113 -0.42 0.08 -23.71
CA VAL A 113 -0.72 -0.87 -24.82
C VAL A 113 0.51 -1.57 -25.38
N ASP A 114 1.68 -0.96 -25.24
CA ASP A 114 2.95 -1.47 -25.79
C ASP A 114 3.79 -2.24 -24.75
N ILE A 115 3.22 -2.56 -23.57
CA ILE A 115 3.88 -3.39 -22.56
C ILE A 115 3.11 -4.69 -22.31
N THR A 116 3.65 -5.56 -21.45
CA THR A 116 3.00 -6.80 -21.04
C THR A 116 1.81 -6.54 -20.11
N ALA A 117 2.08 -6.34 -18.83
CA ALA A 117 1.11 -6.00 -17.80
C ALA A 117 1.84 -5.48 -16.55
N GLY A 118 1.11 -4.78 -15.70
CA GLY A 118 1.51 -4.41 -14.36
C GLY A 118 0.28 -4.23 -13.48
N THR A 119 0.43 -3.49 -12.39
CA THR A 119 -0.59 -3.43 -11.34
C THR A 119 -1.14 -2.02 -11.19
N LEU A 120 -2.46 -1.87 -11.13
CA LEU A 120 -3.08 -0.60 -10.75
C LEU A 120 -2.76 -0.30 -9.28
N GLY A 121 -2.00 0.75 -9.00
CA GLY A 121 -1.75 1.20 -7.63
C GLY A 121 -3.03 1.75 -6.98
N GLY A 122 -3.70 2.66 -7.67
CA GLY A 122 -5.02 3.12 -7.25
C GLY A 122 -5.47 4.42 -7.89
N LEU A 123 -6.64 4.88 -7.44
CA LEU A 123 -7.21 6.16 -7.83
C LEU A 123 -6.60 7.29 -7.02
N MET A 124 -6.22 8.36 -7.71
CA MET A 124 -5.68 9.58 -7.13
C MET A 124 -6.47 10.77 -7.63
N ARG A 125 -6.36 11.89 -6.92
CA ARG A 125 -6.86 13.19 -7.38
C ARG A 125 -5.68 14.03 -7.82
N ASP A 126 -5.63 14.37 -9.09
CA ASP A 126 -4.60 15.25 -9.62
C ASP A 126 -4.77 16.65 -9.04
N ARG A 127 -3.75 17.17 -8.35
CA ARG A 127 -3.79 18.52 -7.77
C ARG A 127 -3.81 19.64 -8.81
N ARG A 128 -3.33 19.39 -10.03
CA ARG A 128 -3.29 20.42 -11.09
C ARG A 128 -4.64 20.56 -11.80
N SER A 129 -5.24 19.44 -12.19
CA SER A 129 -6.50 19.42 -12.95
C SER A 129 -7.74 19.13 -12.11
N ASN A 130 -7.58 18.72 -10.84
CA ASN A 130 -8.63 18.17 -9.98
C ASN A 130 -9.30 16.90 -10.53
N ALA A 131 -8.78 16.32 -11.62
CA ALA A 131 -9.31 15.10 -12.22
C ALA A 131 -8.99 13.86 -11.37
N VAL A 132 -9.86 12.85 -11.47
CA VAL A 132 -9.54 11.51 -10.98
C VAL A 132 -8.60 10.84 -11.98
N VAL A 133 -7.47 10.35 -11.50
CA VAL A 133 -6.45 9.68 -12.29
C VAL A 133 -6.10 8.33 -11.68
N ILE A 134 -5.48 7.46 -12.47
CA ILE A 134 -4.88 6.22 -11.99
C ILE A 134 -3.38 6.40 -11.76
N LEU A 135 -2.82 5.67 -10.80
CA LEU A 135 -1.39 5.65 -10.51
C LEU A 135 -0.84 4.22 -10.62
N SER A 136 0.34 4.09 -11.22
CA SER A 136 1.19 2.90 -11.16
C SER A 136 2.64 3.32 -11.48
N ASN A 137 3.55 2.36 -11.60
CA ASN A 137 4.94 2.59 -11.96
C ASN A 137 5.08 3.13 -13.40
N ASN A 138 6.19 3.83 -13.64
CA ASN A 138 6.53 4.33 -14.98
C ASN A 138 6.57 3.19 -16.00
N HIS A 139 7.27 2.08 -15.76
CA HIS A 139 7.31 0.96 -16.71
C HIS A 139 5.94 0.32 -16.99
N VAL A 140 4.94 0.54 -16.13
CA VAL A 140 3.58 0.02 -16.33
C VAL A 140 2.74 0.94 -17.21
N LEU A 141 2.76 2.25 -16.95
CA LEU A 141 1.87 3.21 -17.62
C LEU A 141 2.57 4.07 -18.69
N ALA A 142 3.90 4.14 -18.65
CA ALA A 142 4.70 5.04 -19.46
C ALA A 142 5.79 4.31 -20.27
N ASN A 143 5.68 2.99 -20.44
CA ASN A 143 6.59 2.16 -21.25
C ASN A 143 8.08 2.50 -21.04
N SER A 144 8.51 2.59 -19.78
CA SER A 144 9.90 2.90 -19.42
C SER A 144 10.42 4.19 -20.09
N ASN A 145 9.60 5.24 -20.09
CA ASN A 145 9.76 6.55 -20.74
C ASN A 145 9.44 6.64 -22.23
N ASP A 146 9.13 5.54 -22.91
CA ASP A 146 8.86 5.56 -24.36
C ASP A 146 7.40 5.92 -24.71
N ALA A 147 6.52 6.04 -23.70
CA ALA A 147 5.15 6.47 -23.91
C ALA A 147 5.00 7.98 -24.03
N ARG A 148 3.85 8.41 -24.58
CA ARG A 148 3.46 9.80 -24.77
C ARG A 148 2.16 10.11 -24.03
N PRO A 149 1.97 11.35 -23.55
CA PRO A 149 0.66 11.76 -23.04
C PRO A 149 -0.42 11.54 -24.09
N GLY A 150 -1.53 10.91 -23.68
CA GLY A 150 -2.62 10.50 -24.55
C GLY A 150 -2.64 9.00 -24.86
N ASP A 151 -1.53 8.29 -24.67
CA ASP A 151 -1.48 6.85 -24.97
C ASP A 151 -2.46 6.06 -24.10
N ALA A 152 -3.04 5.02 -24.69
CA ALA A 152 -4.07 4.24 -24.05
C ALA A 152 -3.51 3.34 -22.94
N ILE A 153 -4.26 3.25 -21.85
CA ILE A 153 -4.02 2.32 -20.75
C ILE A 153 -5.15 1.31 -20.71
N LEU A 154 -4.80 0.03 -20.70
CA LEU A 154 -5.74 -1.09 -20.76
C LEU A 154 -5.94 -1.72 -19.38
N GLN A 155 -7.18 -2.12 -19.09
CA GLN A 155 -7.52 -2.99 -17.95
C GLN A 155 -8.43 -4.11 -18.45
N PRO A 156 -7.95 -5.37 -18.50
CA PRO A 156 -6.64 -5.83 -18.03
C PRO A 156 -5.47 -5.40 -18.94
N GLY A 157 -4.22 -5.64 -18.53
CA GLY A 157 -3.05 -5.42 -19.39
C GLY A 157 -3.01 -6.38 -20.59
N VAL A 158 -2.16 -6.11 -21.58
CA VAL A 158 -2.09 -6.86 -22.86
C VAL A 158 -1.81 -8.35 -22.64
N ALA A 159 -0.82 -8.66 -21.79
CA ALA A 159 -0.45 -10.04 -21.47
C ALA A 159 -1.58 -10.82 -20.76
N ASP A 160 -2.54 -10.10 -20.18
CA ASP A 160 -3.71 -10.63 -19.47
C ASP A 160 -4.99 -10.60 -20.32
N GLY A 161 -4.86 -10.35 -21.63
CA GLY A 161 -5.94 -10.40 -22.61
C GLY A 161 -6.63 -9.06 -22.90
N GLY A 162 -6.08 -7.95 -22.40
CA GLY A 162 -6.60 -6.62 -22.68
C GLY A 162 -6.31 -6.17 -24.11
N HIS A 163 -7.27 -5.49 -24.73
CA HIS A 163 -7.12 -4.97 -26.09
C HIS A 163 -7.81 -3.61 -26.28
N ALA A 164 -7.20 -2.76 -27.11
CA ALA A 164 -7.79 -1.49 -27.53
C ALA A 164 -8.77 -1.70 -28.71
N PRO A 165 -9.90 -0.98 -28.77
CA PRO A 165 -10.33 0.05 -27.83
C PRO A 165 -11.17 -0.46 -26.64
N ALA A 166 -11.58 -1.74 -26.64
CA ALA A 166 -12.61 -2.25 -25.72
C ALA A 166 -12.22 -2.24 -24.23
N ASP A 167 -10.92 -2.31 -23.93
CA ASP A 167 -10.40 -2.37 -22.56
C ASP A 167 -9.67 -1.10 -22.11
N VAL A 168 -9.68 -0.05 -22.94
CA VAL A 168 -9.14 1.25 -22.54
C VAL A 168 -9.88 1.74 -21.30
N ILE A 169 -9.13 2.06 -20.25
CA ILE A 169 -9.66 2.56 -18.97
C ILE A 169 -9.20 3.99 -18.67
N ALA A 170 -8.09 4.42 -19.25
CA ALA A 170 -7.54 5.76 -19.09
C ALA A 170 -6.59 6.08 -20.26
N ASN A 171 -6.21 7.35 -20.36
CA ASN A 171 -5.12 7.80 -21.22
C ASN A 171 -3.99 8.36 -20.34
N LEU A 172 -2.73 8.08 -20.71
CA LEU A 172 -1.57 8.55 -19.97
C LEU A 172 -1.57 10.08 -19.88
N THR A 173 -1.57 10.63 -18.67
CA THR A 173 -1.58 12.09 -18.48
C THR A 173 -0.17 12.67 -18.41
N ARG A 174 0.72 12.04 -17.63
CA ARG A 174 2.12 12.44 -17.41
C ARG A 174 2.84 11.36 -16.59
N PHE A 175 4.16 11.37 -16.61
CA PHE A 175 5.00 10.52 -15.79
C PHE A 175 6.27 11.26 -15.35
N ILE A 176 6.95 10.73 -14.33
CA ILE A 176 8.31 11.16 -13.99
C ILE A 176 9.26 10.25 -14.78
N PRO A 177 10.15 10.80 -15.63
CA PRO A 177 11.10 10.00 -16.37
C PRO A 177 12.04 9.24 -15.44
N ILE A 178 12.32 7.99 -15.79
CA ILE A 178 13.41 7.20 -15.21
C ILE A 178 14.73 7.73 -15.82
N ASP A 179 15.68 8.07 -14.97
CA ASP A 179 17.08 8.28 -15.35
C ASP A 179 17.81 6.93 -15.26
N PHE A 180 18.30 6.45 -16.40
CA PHE A 180 18.98 5.16 -16.53
C PHE A 180 20.51 5.27 -16.41
N SER A 181 21.05 6.43 -16.02
CA SER A 181 22.47 6.62 -15.79
C SER A 181 22.95 5.95 -14.48
N ASP A 182 24.24 5.60 -14.44
CA ASP A 182 24.85 4.88 -13.30
C ASP A 182 24.78 5.64 -11.95
N ASN A 183 24.55 6.95 -11.98
CA ASN A 183 24.49 7.82 -10.80
C ASN A 183 23.07 8.35 -10.52
N ALA A 184 22.04 7.71 -11.08
CA ALA A 184 20.66 8.13 -10.90
C ALA A 184 20.23 8.12 -9.43
N GLN A 185 19.42 9.11 -9.03
CA GLN A 185 18.79 9.22 -7.70
C GLN A 185 17.27 9.03 -7.73
N ASN A 186 16.75 8.47 -8.82
CA ASN A 186 15.31 8.23 -8.98
C ASN A 186 14.80 7.01 -8.21
#